data_AF-A0A6N8UUJ2-F1
#
_entry.id   AF-A0A6N8UUJ2-F1
#
_cell.length_a   1.000
_cell.length_b   1.000
_cell.length_c   1.000
_cell.angle_alpha   90.00
_cell.angle_beta   90.00
_cell.angle_gamma   90.00
#
_symmetry.space_group_name_H-M   'P 1'
#
loop_
_entity.id
_entity.type
_entity.pdbx_description
1 polymer ?
#
loop_
_entity_poly.entity_id
_entity_poly.type
_entity_poly.pdbx_seq_one_letter_code
_entity_poly.pdbx_strand_id
1 'polypeptide(L)'
;MAFGLFVLAGVTSGAQTALAQEGCPLTPGVTPPPDPSVTAQDVEDDPARLGQFALAVRAQFKSQGSETVSAEQLAYAGCRLRLEGGPLRSGSTYIVTLTPDGRVFLHSKDMSLSASSLKPAIYGGILSALGVPQMVLAGLASPNPAIASRAQSALLQRLGREPHAEFDLTRPVPGVRPGIPGVRGYAAAYVTANTEQPRLLLAGFDLDASHLRDEVIDYGNPAITARDVVDRATLKQFVTEALRFLGETLRDARTTAESRAAFAKARLALRDPNGPWRHGSVYLYLLDRTSNIIVVHGAFPDRFELRPLAPTVRDVVTGEYVLLQVLEAASSSPEGGFVEYYFDDPADDTDSADIPKLGYAREFTRTTIAGDGTEISTNLVIGSGVYLRAPETTAADQNAVVEAILPQMMRAMTASTVDAVSSRIERATSETPPSRELSFAGATSLPDALLANRHALEGGSFDL
;
A
#
# COMPACT_ATOMS: atom_id res chain seq x y z
N MET A 1 60.48 -10.93 -5.71
CA MET A 1 59.20 -10.55 -6.33
C MET A 1 58.21 -11.67 -6.09
N ALA A 2 57.28 -11.49 -5.16
CA ALA A 2 56.25 -12.48 -4.82
C ALA A 2 54.88 -11.80 -4.95
N PHE A 3 54.01 -12.35 -5.79
CA PHE A 3 52.63 -11.90 -5.99
C PHE A 3 51.72 -12.62 -4.98
N GLY A 4 51.03 -11.84 -4.14
CA GLY A 4 50.02 -12.32 -3.20
C GLY A 4 48.64 -12.35 -3.85
N LEU A 5 48.01 -13.52 -3.79
CA LEU A 5 46.64 -13.80 -4.21
C LEU A 5 45.67 -13.33 -3.10
N PHE A 6 44.82 -12.34 -3.37
CA PHE A 6 43.73 -11.95 -2.45
C PHE A 6 42.47 -12.73 -2.82
N VAL A 7 42.02 -13.59 -1.89
CA VAL A 7 40.72 -14.26 -1.95
C VAL A 7 39.68 -13.31 -1.34
N LEU A 8 38.76 -12.81 -2.17
CA LEU A 8 37.56 -12.11 -1.72
C LEU A 8 36.57 -13.15 -1.16
N ALA A 9 36.43 -13.19 0.16
CA ALA A 9 35.31 -13.88 0.80
C ALA A 9 34.05 -13.01 0.61
N GLY A 10 33.11 -13.48 -0.21
CA GLY A 10 31.82 -12.85 -0.37
C GLY A 10 31.02 -12.96 0.93
N VAL A 11 30.74 -11.81 1.54
CA VAL A 11 29.71 -11.69 2.58
C VAL A 11 28.37 -11.87 1.88
N THR A 12 27.79 -13.06 1.97
CA THR A 12 26.38 -13.25 1.61
C THR A 12 25.56 -12.51 2.65
N SER A 13 25.02 -11.36 2.26
CA SER A 13 23.99 -10.64 3.01
C SER A 13 22.90 -11.63 3.42
N GLY A 14 22.60 -11.68 4.72
CA GLY A 14 21.58 -12.54 5.27
C GLY A 14 20.29 -12.38 4.47
N ALA A 15 19.78 -13.50 3.97
CA ALA A 15 18.45 -13.54 3.39
C ALA A 15 17.49 -13.01 4.44
N GLN A 16 16.87 -11.85 4.16
CA GLN A 16 15.66 -11.45 4.85
C GLN A 16 14.76 -12.68 4.84
N THR A 17 14.44 -13.20 6.02
CA THR A 17 13.46 -14.27 6.18
C THR A 17 12.27 -13.84 5.35
N ALA A 18 12.01 -14.55 4.26
CA ALA A 18 10.87 -14.29 3.42
C ALA A 18 9.66 -14.45 4.34
N LEU A 19 9.14 -13.33 4.85
CA LEU A 19 7.80 -13.27 5.40
C LEU A 19 6.97 -13.89 4.29
N ALA A 20 6.50 -15.12 4.51
CA ALA A 20 5.71 -15.85 3.54
C ALA A 20 4.68 -14.85 3.04
N GLN A 21 4.72 -14.51 1.76
CA GLN A 21 3.91 -13.41 1.23
C GLN A 21 2.46 -13.72 1.58
N GLU A 22 1.97 -13.09 2.63
CA GLU A 22 0.61 -13.29 3.08
C GLU A 22 -0.26 -12.85 1.92
N GLY A 23 -1.01 -13.81 1.37
CA GLY A 23 -1.93 -13.52 0.27
C GLY A 23 -2.84 -12.37 0.65
N CYS A 24 -3.33 -11.63 -0.35
CA CYS A 24 -4.23 -10.52 -0.08
C CYS A 24 -5.51 -11.04 0.59
N PRO A 25 -5.79 -10.68 1.85
CA PRO A 25 -6.95 -11.23 2.54
C PRO A 25 -8.23 -10.66 1.89
N LEU A 26 -9.16 -11.56 1.58
CA LEU A 26 -10.49 -11.22 1.10
C LEU A 26 -11.45 -11.17 2.29
N THR A 27 -12.27 -10.13 2.34
CA THR A 27 -13.41 -10.12 3.26
C THR A 27 -14.35 -11.28 2.90
N PRO A 28 -14.86 -12.06 3.89
CA PRO A 28 -15.81 -13.13 3.62
C PRO A 28 -16.99 -12.67 2.76
N GLY A 29 -17.32 -13.42 1.71
CA GLY A 29 -18.39 -13.11 0.78
C GLY A 29 -18.01 -12.15 -0.38
N VAL A 30 -16.81 -11.60 -0.39
CA VAL A 30 -16.30 -10.82 -1.54
C VAL A 30 -15.66 -11.76 -2.56
N THR A 31 -16.24 -11.82 -3.76
CA THR A 31 -15.64 -12.54 -4.89
C THR A 31 -14.42 -11.75 -5.40
N PRO A 32 -13.23 -12.36 -5.48
CA PRO A 32 -12.08 -11.68 -6.05
C PRO A 32 -12.33 -11.38 -7.53
N PRO A 33 -11.91 -10.21 -8.04
CA PRO A 33 -11.90 -9.97 -9.48
C PRO A 33 -11.08 -11.06 -10.19
N PRO A 34 -11.48 -11.48 -11.40
CA PRO A 34 -10.71 -12.43 -12.17
C PRO A 34 -9.31 -11.87 -12.47
N ASP A 35 -8.35 -12.77 -12.66
CA ASP A 35 -7.02 -12.40 -13.12
C ASP A 35 -7.07 -11.85 -14.56
N PRO A 36 -6.15 -10.94 -14.93
CA PRO A 36 -6.02 -10.53 -16.32
C PRO A 36 -5.67 -11.75 -17.20
N SER A 37 -6.14 -11.74 -18.45
CA SER A 37 -5.89 -12.83 -19.42
C SER A 37 -4.41 -13.00 -19.81
N VAL A 38 -3.58 -12.00 -19.50
CA VAL A 38 -2.12 -12.05 -19.54
C VAL A 38 -1.66 -11.48 -18.21
N THR A 39 -0.76 -12.19 -17.53
CA THR A 39 -0.23 -11.82 -16.21
C THR A 39 1.11 -11.09 -16.34
N ALA A 40 1.62 -10.55 -15.23
CA ALA A 40 2.97 -9.99 -15.20
C ALA A 40 4.05 -11.07 -15.44
N GLN A 41 3.85 -12.29 -14.90
CA GLN A 41 4.77 -13.40 -15.14
C GLN A 41 4.83 -13.80 -16.62
N ASP A 42 3.68 -13.81 -17.31
CA ASP A 42 3.63 -14.05 -18.76
C ASP A 42 4.51 -13.07 -19.57
N VAL A 43 4.70 -11.84 -19.07
CA VAL A 43 5.55 -10.82 -19.71
C VAL A 43 7.03 -11.03 -19.36
N GLU A 44 7.33 -11.46 -18.14
CA GLU A 44 8.70 -11.85 -17.76
C GLU A 44 9.15 -13.07 -18.59
N ASP A 45 8.24 -13.99 -18.90
CA ASP A 45 8.50 -15.15 -19.76
C ASP A 45 8.55 -14.77 -21.25
N ASP A 46 7.70 -13.84 -21.69
CA ASP A 46 7.68 -13.31 -23.06
C ASP A 46 7.40 -11.79 -23.10
N PRO A 47 8.46 -10.96 -23.20
CA PRO A 47 8.31 -9.50 -23.23
C PRO A 47 7.42 -8.95 -24.36
N ALA A 48 7.20 -9.72 -25.44
CA ALA A 48 6.29 -9.32 -26.52
C ALA A 48 4.83 -9.23 -26.05
N ARG A 49 4.49 -9.83 -24.91
CA ARG A 49 3.14 -9.82 -24.33
C ARG A 49 2.85 -8.56 -23.50
N LEU A 50 3.81 -7.66 -23.32
CA LEU A 50 3.65 -6.45 -22.49
C LEU A 50 2.41 -5.61 -22.90
N GLY A 51 2.17 -5.43 -24.19
CA GLY A 51 0.99 -4.71 -24.67
C GLY A 51 -0.33 -5.43 -24.35
N GLN A 52 -0.37 -6.76 -24.45
CA GLN A 52 -1.54 -7.56 -24.10
C GLN A 52 -1.81 -7.52 -22.59
N PHE A 53 -0.76 -7.63 -21.76
CA PHE A 53 -0.83 -7.44 -20.32
C PHE A 53 -1.43 -6.07 -19.96
N ALA A 54 -0.87 -4.99 -20.49
CA ALA A 54 -1.36 -3.64 -20.21
C ALA A 54 -2.85 -3.46 -20.60
N LEU A 55 -3.27 -4.02 -21.73
CA LEU A 55 -4.66 -3.96 -22.18
C LEU A 55 -5.60 -4.84 -21.35
N ALA A 56 -5.14 -6.01 -20.89
CA ALA A 56 -5.90 -6.89 -20.01
C ALA A 56 -6.12 -6.24 -18.62
N VAL A 57 -5.07 -5.66 -18.02
CA VAL A 57 -5.20 -4.91 -16.76
C VAL A 57 -6.10 -3.69 -16.93
N ARG A 58 -5.96 -2.96 -18.05
CA ARG A 58 -6.86 -1.84 -18.38
C ARG A 58 -8.33 -2.28 -18.39
N ALA A 59 -8.64 -3.39 -19.07
CA ALA A 59 -10.00 -3.90 -19.16
C ALA A 59 -10.54 -4.27 -17.78
N GLN A 60 -9.72 -4.90 -16.93
CA GLN A 60 -10.06 -5.25 -15.55
C GLN A 60 -10.36 -4.00 -14.69
N PHE A 61 -9.53 -2.96 -14.76
CA PHE A 61 -9.76 -1.71 -14.02
C PHE A 61 -11.03 -0.99 -14.48
N LYS A 62 -11.33 -1.06 -15.77
CA LYS A 62 -12.56 -0.50 -16.34
C LYS A 62 -13.81 -1.23 -15.86
N SER A 63 -13.79 -2.57 -15.84
CA SER A 63 -14.92 -3.37 -15.37
C SER A 63 -15.14 -3.24 -13.86
N GLN A 64 -14.08 -3.02 -13.08
CA GLN A 64 -14.23 -2.76 -11.64
C GLN A 64 -14.93 -1.42 -11.39
N GLY A 65 -14.63 -0.38 -12.17
CA GLY A 65 -15.19 0.96 -11.93
C GLY A 65 -16.69 1.11 -12.21
N SER A 66 -17.33 0.19 -12.95
CA SER A 66 -18.75 0.30 -13.33
C SER A 66 -19.72 -0.13 -12.24
N GLU A 67 -19.22 -0.87 -11.25
CA GLU A 67 -19.97 -1.21 -10.05
C GLU A 67 -19.53 -0.28 -8.91
N THR A 68 -20.40 -0.02 -7.94
CA THR A 68 -19.99 0.63 -6.70
C THR A 68 -18.96 -0.25 -5.99
N VAL A 69 -17.68 -0.03 -6.29
CA VAL A 69 -16.58 -0.79 -5.68
C VAL A 69 -16.61 -0.53 -4.19
N SER A 70 -16.81 -1.59 -3.42
CA SER A 70 -16.76 -1.47 -1.97
C SER A 70 -15.35 -1.08 -1.53
N ALA A 71 -15.25 -0.48 -0.36
CA ALA A 71 -13.96 -0.22 0.29
C ALA A 71 -13.06 -1.46 0.33
N GLU A 72 -13.63 -2.61 0.69
CA GLU A 72 -12.93 -3.89 0.79
C GLU A 72 -12.42 -4.37 -0.56
N GLN A 73 -13.19 -4.20 -1.63
CA GLN A 73 -12.76 -4.51 -2.98
C GLN A 73 -11.61 -3.59 -3.43
N LEU A 74 -11.64 -2.29 -3.07
CA LEU A 74 -10.52 -1.38 -3.32
C LEU A 74 -9.26 -1.78 -2.54
N ALA A 75 -9.40 -2.17 -1.27
CA ALA A 75 -8.30 -2.67 -0.44
C ALA A 75 -7.69 -3.94 -1.04
N TYR A 76 -8.53 -4.87 -1.46
CA TYR A 76 -8.10 -6.13 -2.06
C TYR A 76 -7.40 -5.90 -3.41
N ALA A 77 -7.97 -5.08 -4.29
CA ALA A 77 -7.36 -4.72 -5.57
C ALA A 77 -6.02 -3.99 -5.36
N GLY A 78 -5.97 -3.06 -4.40
CA GLY A 78 -4.76 -2.37 -3.98
C GLY A 78 -3.67 -3.33 -3.48
N CYS A 79 -4.03 -4.29 -2.64
CA CYS A 79 -3.10 -5.32 -2.19
C CYS A 79 -2.60 -6.18 -3.37
N ARG A 80 -3.52 -6.66 -4.24
CA ARG A 80 -3.18 -7.53 -5.36
C ARG A 80 -2.25 -6.89 -6.37
N LEU A 81 -2.44 -5.61 -6.65
CA LEU A 81 -1.55 -4.84 -7.51
C LEU A 81 -0.11 -4.83 -7.00
N ARG A 82 0.08 -5.02 -5.69
CA ARG A 82 1.35 -4.85 -4.99
C ARG A 82 1.99 -6.17 -4.57
N LEU A 83 1.29 -7.30 -4.76
CA LEU A 83 1.78 -8.63 -4.43
C LEU A 83 2.80 -9.09 -5.48
N GLU A 84 4.08 -9.11 -5.11
CA GLU A 84 5.16 -9.66 -5.94
C GLU A 84 4.90 -11.15 -6.24
N GLY A 85 5.16 -11.59 -7.48
CA GLY A 85 4.77 -12.93 -7.96
C GLY A 85 3.26 -13.10 -8.22
N GLY A 86 2.47 -12.05 -7.99
CA GLY A 86 1.05 -12.03 -8.32
C GLY A 86 0.79 -11.76 -9.80
N PRO A 87 -0.48 -11.86 -10.24
CA PRO A 87 -0.83 -11.71 -11.66
C PRO A 87 -0.59 -10.30 -12.21
N LEU A 88 -0.42 -9.30 -11.34
CA LEU A 88 -0.26 -7.88 -11.71
C LEU A 88 1.16 -7.34 -11.47
N ARG A 89 2.05 -8.15 -10.87
CA ARG A 89 3.41 -7.76 -10.53
C ARG A 89 4.34 -8.98 -10.46
N SER A 90 5.36 -8.99 -11.30
CA SER A 90 6.46 -9.96 -11.26
C SER A 90 7.73 -9.30 -11.77
N GLY A 91 8.81 -9.31 -10.99
CA GLY A 91 10.11 -8.78 -11.37
C GLY A 91 10.06 -7.31 -11.79
N SER A 92 10.37 -7.05 -13.06
CA SER A 92 10.35 -5.71 -13.65
C SER A 92 9.01 -5.32 -14.26
N THR A 93 8.09 -6.29 -14.38
CA THR A 93 6.76 -6.09 -14.93
C THR A 93 5.78 -5.76 -13.83
N TYR A 94 5.41 -4.49 -13.75
CA TYR A 94 4.43 -3.99 -12.80
C TYR A 94 3.67 -2.79 -13.37
N ILE A 95 2.62 -2.37 -12.66
CA ILE A 95 1.72 -1.31 -13.09
C ILE A 95 1.97 -0.01 -12.33
N VAL A 96 2.08 1.09 -13.07
CA VAL A 96 1.99 2.45 -12.52
C VAL A 96 0.75 3.10 -13.11
N THR A 97 -0.04 3.78 -12.29
CA THR A 97 -1.13 4.62 -12.80
C THR A 97 -0.81 6.10 -12.59
N LEU A 98 -1.10 6.91 -13.60
CA LEU A 98 -0.95 8.35 -13.55
C LEU A 98 -2.31 9.04 -13.63
N THR A 99 -2.33 10.20 -13.01
CA THR A 99 -3.32 11.25 -13.25
C THR A 99 -3.11 11.92 -14.62
N PRO A 100 -4.13 12.61 -15.17
CA PRO A 100 -3.98 13.41 -16.40
C PRO A 100 -2.99 14.58 -16.31
N ASP A 101 -2.53 14.92 -15.12
CA ASP A 101 -1.49 15.93 -14.88
C ASP A 101 -0.09 15.32 -14.71
N GLY A 102 0.05 14.00 -14.95
CA GLY A 102 1.34 13.31 -14.94
C GLY A 102 1.85 12.92 -13.55
N ARG A 103 1.02 13.06 -12.51
CA ARG A 103 1.32 12.57 -11.16
C ARG A 103 1.07 11.08 -11.03
N VAL A 104 1.99 10.39 -10.37
CA VAL A 104 1.82 8.99 -9.94
C VAL A 104 0.65 8.91 -8.98
N PHE A 105 -0.42 8.24 -9.38
CA PHE A 105 -1.58 7.98 -8.53
C PHE A 105 -1.35 6.75 -7.66
N LEU A 106 -0.89 5.66 -8.29
CA LEU A 106 -0.54 4.40 -7.64
C LEU A 106 0.70 3.82 -8.31
N HIS A 107 1.61 3.32 -7.47
CA HIS A 107 2.81 2.63 -7.88
C HIS A 107 2.83 1.26 -7.21
N SER A 108 2.68 0.19 -7.99
CA SER A 108 2.57 -1.18 -7.45
C SER A 108 3.81 -1.64 -6.68
N LYS A 109 5.00 -1.20 -7.12
CA LYS A 109 6.30 -1.52 -6.51
C LYS A 109 6.69 -0.64 -5.32
N ASP A 110 6.71 0.68 -5.50
CA ASP A 110 7.16 1.67 -4.52
C ASP A 110 6.11 2.80 -4.34
N MET A 111 5.25 2.65 -3.34
CA MET A 111 4.20 3.60 -3.01
C MET A 111 4.73 4.94 -2.50
N SER A 112 6.00 5.04 -2.09
CA SER A 112 6.60 6.30 -1.65
C SER A 112 6.61 7.34 -2.78
N LEU A 113 6.70 6.88 -4.03
CA LEU A 113 6.70 7.71 -5.24
C LEU A 113 5.31 8.26 -5.60
N SER A 114 4.24 7.76 -4.99
CA SER A 114 2.87 8.25 -5.21
C SER A 114 2.74 9.74 -4.88
N ALA A 115 1.85 10.43 -5.59
CA ALA A 115 1.66 11.88 -5.67
C ALA A 115 2.73 12.67 -6.42
N SER A 116 3.94 12.13 -6.64
CA SER A 116 5.00 12.84 -7.36
C SER A 116 4.69 12.98 -8.85
N SER A 117 5.11 14.10 -9.45
CA SER A 117 4.98 14.34 -10.89
C SER A 117 6.14 13.73 -11.67
N LEU A 118 5.86 13.12 -12.82
CA LEU A 118 6.90 12.78 -13.79
C LEU A 118 7.63 14.02 -14.29
N LYS A 119 8.91 13.87 -14.68
CA LYS A 119 9.64 14.91 -15.43
C LYS A 119 8.86 15.26 -16.70
N PRO A 120 8.72 16.56 -17.06
CA PRO A 120 7.93 16.99 -18.22
C PRO A 120 8.34 16.31 -19.54
N ALA A 121 9.64 16.05 -19.74
CA ALA A 121 10.14 15.35 -20.93
C ALA A 121 9.65 13.89 -21.02
N ILE A 122 9.57 13.20 -19.87
CA ILE A 122 9.08 11.82 -19.79
C ILE A 122 7.58 11.80 -20.03
N TYR A 123 6.82 12.62 -19.29
CA TYR A 123 5.37 12.66 -19.43
C TYR A 123 4.93 13.09 -20.83
N GLY A 124 5.56 14.12 -21.40
CA GLY A 124 5.32 14.57 -22.76
C GLY A 124 5.63 13.50 -23.80
N GLY A 125 6.67 12.69 -23.61
CA GLY A 125 6.97 11.56 -24.51
C GLY A 125 5.93 10.45 -24.44
N ILE A 126 5.45 10.10 -23.24
CA ILE A 126 4.34 9.14 -23.05
C ILE A 126 3.07 9.66 -23.75
N LEU A 127 2.71 10.93 -23.53
CA LEU A 127 1.54 11.53 -24.17
C LEU A 127 1.69 11.59 -25.70
N SER A 128 2.88 11.90 -26.21
CA SER A 128 3.16 11.90 -27.65
C SER A 128 2.98 10.50 -28.26
N ALA A 129 3.40 9.43 -27.56
CA ALA A 129 3.18 8.06 -28.01
C ALA A 129 1.68 7.72 -28.09
N LEU A 130 0.87 8.25 -27.17
CA LEU A 130 -0.60 8.14 -27.20
C LEU A 130 -1.26 9.03 -28.27
N GLY A 131 -0.47 9.70 -29.12
CA GLY A 131 -0.93 10.55 -30.20
C GLY A 131 -1.52 11.88 -29.73
N VAL A 132 -1.10 12.39 -28.56
CA VAL A 132 -1.41 13.76 -28.16
C VAL A 132 -0.65 14.74 -29.06
N PRO A 133 -1.33 15.68 -29.75
CA PRO A 133 -0.66 16.61 -30.67
C PRO A 133 0.37 17.50 -29.97
N GLN A 134 1.48 17.82 -30.65
CA GLN A 134 2.54 18.69 -30.11
C GLN A 134 2.03 20.06 -29.65
N MET A 135 1.02 20.62 -30.34
CA MET A 135 0.39 21.89 -29.92
C MET A 135 -0.29 21.79 -28.53
N VAL A 136 -0.84 20.63 -28.19
CA VAL A 136 -1.45 20.38 -26.88
C VAL A 136 -0.35 20.25 -25.84
N LEU A 137 0.71 19.50 -26.13
CA LEU A 137 1.87 19.35 -25.23
C LEU A 137 2.54 20.69 -24.93
N ALA A 138 2.77 21.52 -25.94
CA ALA A 138 3.29 22.87 -25.78
C ALA A 138 2.33 23.75 -24.95
N GLY A 139 1.01 23.58 -25.15
CA GLY A 139 0.00 24.29 -24.39
C GLY A 139 -0.02 23.92 -22.90
N LEU A 140 0.19 22.65 -22.54
CA LEU A 140 0.28 22.19 -21.15
C LEU A 140 1.44 22.83 -20.38
N ALA A 141 2.55 23.13 -21.08
CA ALA A 141 3.71 23.81 -20.51
C ALA A 141 3.61 25.34 -20.56
N SER A 142 2.51 25.89 -21.09
CA SER A 142 2.35 27.33 -21.25
C SER A 142 2.20 28.04 -19.91
N PRO A 143 2.92 29.15 -19.65
CA PRO A 143 2.69 29.97 -18.46
C PRO A 143 1.36 30.72 -18.52
N ASN A 144 0.70 30.78 -19.69
CA ASN A 144 -0.60 31.42 -19.84
C ASN A 144 -1.71 30.44 -19.40
N PRO A 145 -2.47 30.73 -18.31
CA PRO A 145 -3.46 29.82 -17.77
C PRO A 145 -4.60 29.50 -18.74
N ALA A 146 -4.96 30.42 -19.63
CA ALA A 146 -5.99 30.17 -20.63
C ALA A 146 -5.52 29.19 -21.72
N ILE A 147 -4.24 29.23 -22.10
CA ILE A 147 -3.65 28.26 -23.04
C ILE A 147 -3.53 26.89 -22.36
N ALA A 148 -3.01 26.85 -21.13
CA ALA A 148 -2.87 25.62 -20.35
C ALA A 148 -4.22 24.94 -20.11
N SER A 149 -5.25 25.71 -19.75
CA SER A 149 -6.61 25.19 -19.54
C SER A 149 -7.19 24.57 -20.82
N ARG A 150 -7.09 25.25 -21.97
CA ARG A 150 -7.53 24.68 -23.26
C ARG A 150 -6.77 23.41 -23.63
N ALA A 151 -5.46 23.39 -23.40
CA ALA A 151 -4.63 22.22 -23.64
C ALA A 151 -5.02 21.06 -22.71
N GLN A 152 -5.32 21.34 -21.44
CA GLN A 152 -5.81 20.34 -20.49
C GLN A 152 -7.15 19.74 -20.96
N SER A 153 -8.10 20.56 -21.41
CA SER A 153 -9.37 20.07 -21.95
C SER A 153 -9.15 19.18 -23.19
N ALA A 154 -8.28 19.60 -24.11
CA ALA A 154 -7.93 18.80 -25.29
C ALA A 154 -7.24 17.47 -24.92
N LEU A 155 -6.37 17.49 -23.91
CA LEU A 155 -5.76 16.28 -23.36
C LEU A 155 -6.81 15.34 -22.79
N LEU A 156 -7.72 15.83 -21.94
CA LEU A 156 -8.79 15.03 -21.35
C LEU A 156 -9.68 14.41 -22.44
N GLN A 157 -10.05 15.17 -23.47
CA GLN A 157 -10.80 14.66 -24.62
C GLN A 157 -10.04 13.55 -25.36
N ARG A 158 -8.72 13.71 -25.56
CA ARG A 158 -7.89 12.70 -26.22
C ARG A 158 -7.78 11.43 -25.39
N LEU A 159 -7.50 11.55 -24.08
CA LEU A 159 -7.39 10.42 -23.17
C LEU A 159 -8.74 9.71 -22.96
N GLY A 160 -9.86 10.44 -23.04
CA GLY A 160 -11.21 9.88 -23.00
C GLY A 160 -11.54 8.94 -24.17
N ARG A 161 -10.75 8.97 -25.25
CA ARG A 161 -10.82 7.97 -26.35
C ARG A 161 -10.03 6.69 -26.06
N GLU A 162 -9.48 6.59 -24.85
CA GLU A 162 -8.72 5.43 -24.35
C GLU A 162 -7.58 4.97 -25.29
N PRO A 163 -6.73 5.89 -25.80
CA PRO A 163 -5.60 5.51 -26.66
C PRO A 163 -4.62 4.63 -25.90
N HIS A 164 -3.86 3.82 -26.64
CA HIS A 164 -2.76 3.02 -26.10
C HIS A 164 -1.63 2.92 -27.11
N ALA A 165 -0.40 2.82 -26.63
CA ALA A 165 0.78 2.72 -27.46
C ALA A 165 2.00 2.26 -26.63
N GLU A 166 2.95 1.63 -27.32
CA GLU A 166 4.31 1.52 -26.81
C GLU A 166 4.97 2.91 -26.77
N PHE A 167 5.82 3.14 -25.79
CA PHE A 167 6.70 4.29 -25.74
C PHE A 167 8.14 3.84 -25.52
N ASP A 168 9.07 4.49 -26.24
CA ASP A 168 10.51 4.30 -26.09
C ASP A 168 11.19 5.66 -26.11
N LEU A 169 11.54 6.16 -24.93
CA LEU A 169 12.28 7.40 -24.76
C LEU A 169 13.78 7.17 -24.60
N THR A 170 14.25 5.93 -24.64
CA THR A 170 15.68 5.58 -24.55
C THR A 170 16.44 6.00 -25.80
N ARG A 171 15.74 6.11 -26.95
CA ARG A 171 16.32 6.58 -28.20
C ARG A 171 16.40 8.10 -28.22
N PRO A 172 17.58 8.68 -28.52
CA PRO A 172 17.69 10.11 -28.72
C PRO A 172 16.88 10.54 -29.95
N VAL A 173 16.30 11.73 -29.89
CA VAL A 173 15.72 12.40 -31.05
C VAL A 173 16.68 13.52 -31.43
N PRO A 174 17.42 13.38 -32.56
CA PRO A 174 18.43 14.35 -32.96
C PRO A 174 17.88 15.79 -32.96
N GLY A 175 18.58 16.69 -32.26
CA GLY A 175 18.20 18.10 -32.14
C GLY A 175 17.01 18.41 -31.23
N VAL A 176 16.34 17.41 -30.64
CA VAL A 176 15.18 17.61 -29.76
C VAL A 176 15.47 17.20 -28.33
N ARG A 177 15.96 15.97 -28.09
CA ARG A 177 16.28 15.50 -26.74
C ARG A 177 17.26 14.32 -26.75
N PRO A 178 18.08 14.18 -25.69
CA PRO A 178 18.83 12.95 -25.46
C PRO A 178 17.89 11.77 -25.17
N GLY A 179 18.41 10.56 -25.35
CA GLY A 179 17.76 9.35 -24.85
C GLY A 179 17.74 9.36 -23.33
N ILE A 180 16.64 8.90 -22.74
CA ILE A 180 16.49 8.79 -21.28
C ILE A 180 16.56 7.29 -20.94
N PRO A 181 17.65 6.81 -20.32
CA PRO A 181 17.80 5.39 -19.97
C PRO A 181 16.63 4.88 -19.14
N GLY A 182 16.23 3.62 -19.33
CA GLY A 182 15.15 2.98 -18.57
C GLY A 182 13.72 3.41 -18.96
N VAL A 183 13.55 4.52 -19.70
CA VAL A 183 12.22 5.04 -20.04
C VAL A 183 11.67 4.39 -21.30
N ARG A 184 11.11 3.19 -21.14
CA ARG A 184 10.32 2.49 -22.16
C ARG A 184 9.21 1.69 -21.51
N GLY A 185 8.19 1.31 -22.27
CA GLY A 185 7.11 0.46 -21.79
C GLY A 185 5.86 0.58 -22.64
N TYR A 186 4.72 0.25 -22.06
CA TYR A 186 3.42 0.36 -22.70
C TYR A 186 2.51 1.28 -21.91
N ALA A 187 1.87 2.23 -22.60
CA ALA A 187 0.92 3.16 -22.01
C ALA A 187 -0.48 2.90 -22.55
N ALA A 188 -1.48 2.92 -21.67
CA ALA A 188 -2.88 2.81 -22.05
C ALA A 188 -3.74 3.76 -21.21
N ALA A 189 -4.53 4.60 -21.86
CA ALA A 189 -5.49 5.44 -21.16
C ALA A 189 -6.81 4.67 -20.93
N TYR A 190 -7.48 4.95 -19.83
CA TYR A 190 -8.83 4.45 -19.52
C TYR A 190 -9.61 5.49 -18.74
N VAL A 191 -10.94 5.45 -18.85
CA VAL A 191 -11.83 6.30 -18.06
C VAL A 191 -12.33 5.51 -16.86
N THR A 192 -12.12 6.02 -15.65
CA THR A 192 -12.66 5.39 -14.44
C THR A 192 -14.18 5.57 -14.42
N ALA A 193 -14.95 4.51 -14.27
CA ALA A 193 -16.41 4.62 -14.37
C ALA A 193 -17.08 5.38 -13.21
N ASN A 194 -16.45 5.48 -12.03
CA ASN A 194 -16.99 6.23 -10.89
C ASN A 194 -16.78 7.75 -10.95
N THR A 195 -15.71 8.22 -11.59
CA THR A 195 -15.40 9.67 -11.66
C THR A 195 -15.43 10.23 -13.08
N GLU A 196 -15.59 9.36 -14.08
CA GLU A 196 -15.44 9.67 -15.51
C GLU A 196 -14.12 10.38 -15.86
N GLN A 197 -13.11 10.25 -15.00
CA GLN A 197 -11.80 10.86 -15.22
C GLN A 197 -10.88 9.89 -15.96
N PRO A 198 -10.17 10.37 -17.00
CA PRO A 198 -9.13 9.58 -17.61
C PRO A 198 -7.99 9.34 -16.62
N ARG A 199 -7.39 8.15 -16.72
CA ARG A 199 -6.15 7.74 -16.06
C ARG A 199 -5.22 7.19 -17.12
N LEU A 200 -3.93 7.25 -16.87
CA LEU A 200 -2.94 6.56 -17.69
C LEU A 200 -2.42 5.37 -16.91
N LEU A 201 -2.48 4.19 -17.51
CA LEU A 201 -1.81 2.98 -17.02
C LEU A 201 -0.50 2.83 -17.77
N LEU A 202 0.59 2.62 -17.05
CA LEU A 202 1.91 2.29 -17.57
C LEU A 202 2.27 0.87 -17.13
N ALA A 203 2.80 0.07 -18.04
CA ALA A 203 3.32 -1.26 -17.76
C ALA A 203 4.76 -1.40 -18.28
N GLY A 204 5.59 -2.12 -17.53
CA GLY A 204 6.98 -2.44 -17.93
C GLY A 204 7.95 -1.25 -17.93
N PHE A 205 7.55 -0.14 -17.29
CA PHE A 205 8.43 1.01 -17.07
C PHE A 205 8.92 0.98 -15.62
N ASP A 206 10.22 0.72 -15.43
CA ASP A 206 10.83 0.71 -14.09
C ASP A 206 10.98 2.15 -13.58
N LEU A 207 9.86 2.71 -13.12
CA LEU A 207 9.78 4.06 -12.60
C LEU A 207 10.45 4.12 -11.23
N ASP A 208 11.28 5.14 -11.05
CA ASP A 208 12.01 5.42 -9.81
C ASP A 208 12.10 6.94 -9.59
N ALA A 209 12.73 7.35 -8.49
CA ALA A 209 12.91 8.76 -8.14
C ALA A 209 13.63 9.59 -9.22
N SER A 210 14.53 8.99 -10.01
CA SER A 210 15.25 9.70 -11.07
C SER A 210 14.35 10.15 -12.24
N HIS A 211 13.16 9.55 -12.36
CA HIS A 211 12.17 9.89 -13.37
C HIS A 211 11.20 11.00 -12.94
N LEU A 212 11.24 11.38 -11.66
CA LEU A 212 10.32 12.32 -11.05
C LEU A 212 10.88 13.75 -11.07
N ARG A 213 9.98 14.72 -11.01
CA ARG A 213 10.31 16.13 -10.89
C ARG A 213 10.65 16.44 -9.44
N ASP A 214 11.64 17.28 -9.22
CA ASP A 214 11.86 17.94 -7.93
C ASP A 214 10.71 18.93 -7.68
N GLU A 215 9.86 18.60 -6.72
CA GLU A 215 8.71 19.44 -6.37
C GLU A 215 9.06 20.30 -5.14
N VAL A 216 8.74 21.59 -5.23
CA VAL A 216 8.77 22.46 -4.05
C VAL A 216 7.55 22.09 -3.20
N ILE A 217 7.82 21.53 -2.02
CA ILE A 217 6.79 21.13 -1.08
C ILE A 217 6.45 22.32 -0.18
N ASP A 218 5.16 22.64 -0.10
CA ASP A 218 4.64 23.58 0.88
C ASP A 218 4.21 22.79 2.12
N TYR A 219 4.93 22.98 3.22
CA TYR A 219 4.64 22.32 4.49
C TYR A 219 3.69 23.13 5.38
N GLY A 220 3.28 24.33 4.96
CA GLY A 220 2.70 25.34 5.83
C GLY A 220 3.72 25.87 6.85
N ASN A 221 3.22 26.50 7.91
CA ASN A 221 4.01 27.01 9.04
C ASN A 221 3.47 26.42 10.34
N PRO A 222 3.80 25.15 10.65
CA PRO A 222 3.30 24.52 11.86
C PRO A 222 3.98 25.09 13.10
N ALA A 223 3.23 25.21 14.20
CA ALA A 223 3.77 25.67 15.48
C ALA A 223 4.65 24.62 16.17
N ILE A 224 4.57 23.36 15.73
CA ILE A 224 5.33 22.22 16.25
C ILE A 224 5.67 21.28 15.10
N THR A 225 6.85 20.67 15.13
CA THR A 225 7.32 19.70 14.14
C THR A 225 7.46 18.31 14.75
N ALA A 226 7.65 17.30 13.91
CA ALA A 226 7.91 15.92 14.33
C ALA A 226 9.16 15.80 15.23
N ARG A 227 10.13 16.72 15.09
CA ARG A 227 11.34 16.77 15.96
C ARG A 227 11.04 17.20 17.38
N ASP A 228 9.99 17.97 17.57
CA ASP A 228 9.62 18.56 18.85
C ASP A 228 8.74 17.62 19.69
N VAL A 229 8.33 16.47 19.13
CA VAL A 229 7.46 15.50 19.79
C VAL A 229 8.28 14.62 20.73
N VAL A 230 8.13 14.85 22.03
CA VAL A 230 8.87 14.15 23.09
C VAL A 230 7.97 13.60 24.19
N ASP A 231 6.69 13.95 24.20
CA ASP A 231 5.72 13.56 25.23
C ASP A 231 4.27 13.58 24.71
N ARG A 232 3.30 13.28 25.59
CA ARG A 232 1.86 13.30 25.27
C ARG A 232 1.37 14.67 24.81
N ALA A 233 1.82 15.75 25.43
CA ALA A 233 1.32 17.09 25.14
C ALA A 233 1.78 17.56 23.76
N THR A 234 3.06 17.39 23.46
CA THR A 234 3.67 17.70 22.16
C THR A 234 3.11 16.80 21.05
N LEU A 235 2.88 15.50 21.30
CA LEU A 235 2.25 14.61 20.32
C LEU A 235 0.83 15.04 19.93
N LYS A 236 -0.01 15.39 20.92
CA LYS A 236 -1.37 15.90 20.66
C LYS A 236 -1.33 17.20 19.87
N GLN A 237 -0.43 18.13 20.22
CA GLN A 237 -0.26 19.38 19.49
C GLN A 237 0.16 19.13 18.04
N PHE A 238 1.11 18.20 17.82
CA PHE A 238 1.59 17.84 16.49
C PHE A 238 0.49 17.28 15.58
N VAL A 239 -0.30 16.32 16.06
CA VAL A 239 -1.44 15.78 15.28
C VAL A 239 -2.50 16.85 15.02
N THR A 240 -2.73 17.76 15.97
CA THR A 240 -3.68 18.88 15.80
C THR A 240 -3.22 19.88 14.74
N GLU A 241 -1.93 20.23 14.74
CA GLU A 241 -1.33 21.11 13.73
C GLU A 241 -1.33 20.45 12.35
N ALA A 242 -1.08 19.14 12.27
CA ALA A 242 -1.19 18.39 11.02
C ALA A 242 -2.61 18.39 10.47
N LEU A 243 -3.62 18.24 11.33
CA LEU A 243 -5.02 18.34 10.93
C LEU A 243 -5.37 19.75 10.43
N ARG A 244 -4.84 20.81 11.07
CA ARG A 244 -4.99 22.19 10.61
C ARG A 244 -4.37 22.38 9.22
N PHE A 245 -3.15 21.91 9.01
CA PHE A 245 -2.46 21.93 7.72
C PHE A 245 -3.25 21.21 6.63
N LEU A 246 -3.77 20.01 6.91
CA LEU A 246 -4.64 19.28 5.97
C LEU A 246 -5.92 20.06 5.65
N GLY A 247 -6.57 20.61 6.69
CA GLY A 247 -7.77 21.42 6.54
C GLY A 247 -7.52 22.64 5.65
N GLU A 248 -6.44 23.38 5.88
CA GLU A 248 -6.03 24.55 5.08
C GLU A 248 -5.68 24.15 3.64
N THR A 249 -4.88 23.10 3.47
CA THR A 249 -4.46 22.60 2.14
C THR A 249 -5.66 22.16 1.29
N LEU A 250 -6.66 21.55 1.92
CA LEU A 250 -7.82 20.98 1.22
C LEU A 250 -9.00 21.96 1.08
N ARG A 251 -9.07 23.03 1.89
CA ARG A 251 -10.21 23.97 1.95
C ARG A 251 -10.50 24.69 0.64
N ASP A 252 -9.45 25.05 -0.08
CA ASP A 252 -9.57 25.90 -1.28
C ASP A 252 -9.85 25.10 -2.55
N ALA A 253 -9.87 23.77 -2.47
CA ALA A 253 -10.19 22.92 -3.60
C ALA A 253 -11.71 22.98 -3.91
N ARG A 254 -12.08 23.56 -5.06
CA ARG A 254 -13.46 23.69 -5.53
C ARG A 254 -13.83 22.66 -6.58
N THR A 255 -12.83 22.09 -7.23
CA THR A 255 -13.00 21.06 -8.26
C THR A 255 -12.37 19.74 -7.82
N THR A 256 -12.76 18.64 -8.46
CA THR A 256 -12.10 17.34 -8.23
C THR A 256 -10.62 17.38 -8.60
N ALA A 257 -10.24 18.12 -9.65
CA ALA A 257 -8.85 18.25 -10.06
C ALA A 257 -8.02 19.00 -8.99
N GLU A 258 -8.53 20.11 -8.46
CA GLU A 258 -7.89 20.84 -7.36
C GLU A 258 -7.82 19.99 -6.09
N SER A 259 -8.88 19.23 -5.78
CA SER A 259 -8.90 18.33 -4.62
C SER A 259 -7.84 17.25 -4.72
N ARG A 260 -7.60 16.70 -5.92
CA ARG A 260 -6.52 15.75 -6.18
C ARG A 260 -5.15 16.40 -6.02
N ALA A 261 -4.95 17.58 -6.59
CA ALA A 261 -3.69 18.31 -6.49
C ALA A 261 -3.36 18.68 -5.03
N ALA A 262 -4.35 19.16 -4.28
CA ALA A 262 -4.22 19.47 -2.85
C ALA A 262 -3.86 18.23 -2.02
N PHE A 263 -4.55 17.10 -2.25
CA PHE A 263 -4.23 15.86 -1.57
C PHE A 263 -2.85 15.30 -1.93
N ALA A 264 -2.43 15.46 -3.19
CA ALA A 264 -1.08 15.10 -3.62
C ALA A 264 -0.01 15.92 -2.89
N LYS A 265 -0.21 17.24 -2.77
CA LYS A 265 0.69 18.12 -1.99
C LYS A 265 0.77 17.69 -0.52
N ALA A 266 -0.39 17.46 0.11
CA ALA A 266 -0.43 16.97 1.48
C ALA A 266 0.33 15.65 1.64
N ARG A 267 0.09 14.67 0.75
CA ARG A 267 0.78 13.38 0.79
C ARG A 267 2.30 13.52 0.70
N LEU A 268 2.82 14.38 -0.18
CA LEU A 268 4.25 14.65 -0.29
C LEU A 268 4.80 15.29 1.00
N ALA A 269 4.13 16.31 1.51
CA ALA A 269 4.52 17.00 2.74
C ALA A 269 4.59 16.06 3.96
N LEU A 270 3.62 15.15 4.08
CA LEU A 270 3.56 14.19 5.20
C LEU A 270 4.60 13.06 5.11
N ARG A 271 5.22 12.85 3.95
CA ARG A 271 6.20 11.78 3.71
C ARG A 271 7.63 12.26 3.67
N ASP A 272 7.86 13.54 3.44
CA ASP A 272 9.21 14.07 3.31
C ASP A 272 10.00 13.95 4.62
N PRO A 273 11.07 13.13 4.69
CA PRO A 273 11.88 12.97 5.90
C PRO A 273 12.63 14.23 6.32
N ASN A 274 12.71 15.25 5.45
CA ASN A 274 13.30 16.55 5.76
C ASN A 274 12.26 17.62 6.13
N GLY A 275 10.97 17.29 6.02
CA GLY A 275 9.88 18.19 6.35
C GLY A 275 9.54 18.23 7.85
N PRO A 276 8.66 19.14 8.28
CA PRO A 276 8.24 19.24 9.68
C PRO A 276 7.30 18.10 10.09
N TRP A 277 6.74 17.34 9.14
CA TRP A 277 5.71 16.33 9.39
C TRP A 277 6.25 14.90 9.56
N ARG A 278 7.56 14.70 9.38
CA ARG A 278 8.22 13.40 9.54
C ARG A 278 9.63 13.60 10.06
N HIS A 279 9.96 12.92 11.15
CA HIS A 279 11.33 12.86 11.66
C HIS A 279 11.55 11.59 12.49
N GLY A 280 12.56 10.79 12.11
CA GLY A 280 12.83 9.50 12.77
C GLY A 280 11.55 8.66 12.88
N SER A 281 11.22 8.27 14.11
CA SER A 281 10.07 7.44 14.47
C SER A 281 8.72 8.16 14.49
N VAL A 282 8.74 9.50 14.42
CA VAL A 282 7.55 10.36 14.48
C VAL A 282 7.11 10.69 13.05
N TYR A 283 5.96 10.18 12.67
CA TYR A 283 5.34 10.36 11.36
C TYR A 283 3.82 10.33 11.48
N LEU A 284 3.13 10.80 10.45
CA LEU A 284 1.67 10.82 10.40
C LEU A 284 1.12 9.67 9.53
N TYR A 285 -0.06 9.20 9.88
CA TYR A 285 -0.88 8.34 9.02
C TYR A 285 -2.30 8.92 8.89
N LEU A 286 -2.92 8.70 7.74
CA LEU A 286 -4.32 8.99 7.47
C LEU A 286 -5.03 7.68 7.13
N LEU A 287 -6.05 7.36 7.90
CA LEU A 287 -6.91 6.21 7.75
C LEU A 287 -8.29 6.68 7.30
N ASP A 288 -8.84 6.03 6.28
CA ASP A 288 -10.27 6.15 5.97
C ASP A 288 -11.06 5.19 6.85
N ARG A 289 -11.95 5.74 7.68
CA ARG A 289 -12.72 4.98 8.66
C ARG A 289 -13.80 4.12 8.02
N THR A 290 -14.33 4.53 6.87
CA THR A 290 -15.33 3.74 6.16
C THR A 290 -14.69 2.48 5.58
N SER A 291 -13.47 2.61 5.05
CA SER A 291 -12.78 1.50 4.40
C SER A 291 -11.80 0.72 5.28
N ASN A 292 -11.41 1.27 6.44
CA ASN A 292 -10.33 0.77 7.27
C ASN A 292 -8.99 0.63 6.51
N ILE A 293 -8.76 1.52 5.54
CA ILE A 293 -7.54 1.56 4.71
C ILE A 293 -6.71 2.78 5.10
N ILE A 294 -5.41 2.59 5.33
CA ILE A 294 -4.48 3.73 5.38
C ILE A 294 -4.29 4.27 3.96
N VAL A 295 -4.67 5.53 3.77
CA VAL A 295 -4.55 6.26 2.49
C VAL A 295 -3.27 7.06 2.39
N VAL A 296 -2.63 7.36 3.53
CA VAL A 296 -1.30 7.97 3.62
C VAL A 296 -0.58 7.39 4.83
N HIS A 297 0.63 6.89 4.66
CA HIS A 297 1.53 6.50 5.72
C HIS A 297 2.89 7.19 5.53
N GLY A 298 3.29 8.02 6.49
CA GLY A 298 4.51 8.85 6.38
C GLY A 298 5.80 8.04 6.31
N ALA A 299 5.93 6.95 7.07
CA ALA A 299 7.14 6.13 7.12
C ALA A 299 7.15 4.90 6.19
N PHE A 300 6.08 4.09 6.22
CA PHE A 300 5.97 2.82 5.52
C PHE A 300 4.81 2.78 4.51
N PRO A 301 4.80 3.67 3.49
CA PRO A 301 3.75 3.65 2.47
C PRO A 301 3.66 2.27 1.79
N ASP A 302 4.80 1.59 1.63
CA ASP A 302 4.81 0.28 1.00
C ASP A 302 4.18 -0.82 1.85
N ARG A 303 4.22 -0.73 3.17
CA ARG A 303 3.67 -1.79 4.01
C ARG A 303 2.17 -1.63 4.24
N PHE A 304 1.69 -0.40 4.36
CA PHE A 304 0.36 -0.14 4.91
C PHE A 304 -0.63 0.54 3.95
N GLU A 305 -0.17 1.26 2.92
CA GLU A 305 -1.12 1.96 2.06
C GLU A 305 -1.84 1.03 1.07
N LEU A 306 -3.16 1.27 0.93
CA LEU A 306 -4.04 0.52 0.03
C LEU A 306 -4.03 -1.00 0.29
N ARG A 307 -3.88 -1.37 1.55
CA ARG A 307 -3.99 -2.74 2.04
C ARG A 307 -5.05 -2.79 3.15
N PRO A 308 -5.81 -3.89 3.25
CA PRO A 308 -6.72 -4.10 4.37
C PRO A 308 -5.90 -4.26 5.65
N LEU A 309 -6.13 -3.40 6.64
CA LEU A 309 -5.30 -3.39 7.85
C LEU A 309 -5.87 -4.25 8.98
N ALA A 310 -7.19 -4.40 9.04
CA ALA A 310 -7.90 -5.08 10.11
C ALA A 310 -7.38 -6.51 10.43
N PRO A 311 -6.80 -7.29 9.50
CA PRO A 311 -6.17 -8.57 9.85
C PRO A 311 -4.62 -8.55 9.90
N THR A 312 -3.95 -7.44 9.59
CA THR A 312 -2.50 -7.47 9.22
C THR A 312 -1.53 -6.99 10.30
N VAL A 313 -1.97 -6.18 11.27
CA VAL A 313 -1.07 -5.68 12.32
C VAL A 313 -1.66 -5.97 13.68
N ARG A 314 -0.97 -6.87 14.38
CA ARG A 314 -1.24 -7.19 15.77
C ARG A 314 -0.17 -6.58 16.65
N ASP A 315 -0.61 -6.11 17.80
CA ASP A 315 0.26 -5.81 18.90
C ASP A 315 0.93 -7.13 19.34
N VAL A 316 2.25 -7.17 19.33
CA VAL A 316 3.02 -8.38 19.61
C VAL A 316 2.90 -8.84 21.06
N VAL A 317 2.54 -7.94 21.98
CA VAL A 317 2.39 -8.24 23.40
C VAL A 317 0.96 -8.63 23.76
N THR A 318 -0.04 -7.89 23.26
CA THR A 318 -1.45 -8.17 23.59
C THR A 318 -2.12 -9.14 22.61
N GLY A 319 -1.59 -9.28 21.39
CA GLY A 319 -2.20 -10.02 20.29
C GLY A 319 -3.37 -9.28 19.63
N GLU A 320 -3.79 -8.13 20.16
CA GLU A 320 -4.92 -7.35 19.64
C GLU A 320 -4.54 -6.59 18.37
N TYR A 321 -5.53 -6.26 17.54
CA TYR A 321 -5.29 -5.48 16.33
C TYR A 321 -5.00 -4.03 16.65
N VAL A 322 -3.81 -3.55 16.28
CA VAL A 322 -3.36 -2.16 16.52
C VAL A 322 -4.37 -1.15 15.96
N LEU A 323 -4.94 -1.44 14.79
CA LEU A 323 -5.91 -0.55 14.15
C LEU A 323 -7.17 -0.33 15.01
N LEU A 324 -7.67 -1.38 15.67
CA LEU A 324 -8.87 -1.25 16.50
C LEU A 324 -8.60 -0.39 17.73
N GLN A 325 -7.44 -0.56 18.36
CA GLN A 325 -7.02 0.27 19.50
C GLN A 325 -6.87 1.75 19.08
N VAL A 326 -6.31 2.00 17.89
CA VAL A 326 -6.20 3.36 17.31
C VAL A 326 -7.57 3.98 17.02
N LEU A 327 -8.51 3.20 16.46
CA LEU A 327 -9.87 3.66 16.18
C LEU A 327 -10.63 3.98 17.47
N GLU A 328 -10.49 3.16 18.50
CA GLU A 328 -11.07 3.40 19.82
C GLU A 328 -10.53 4.71 20.42
N ALA A 329 -9.21 4.92 20.40
CA ALA A 329 -8.61 6.17 20.87
C ALA A 329 -9.07 7.39 20.05
N ALA A 330 -9.16 7.27 18.72
CA ALA A 330 -9.63 8.36 17.87
C ALA A 330 -11.09 8.77 18.17
N SER A 331 -11.92 7.81 18.59
CA SER A 331 -13.33 7.99 18.96
C SER A 331 -13.55 8.35 20.44
N SER A 332 -12.54 8.30 21.31
CA SER A 332 -12.74 8.45 22.77
C SER A 332 -13.22 9.84 23.17
N SER A 333 -12.95 10.87 22.36
CA SER A 333 -13.47 12.23 22.55
C SER A 333 -13.47 13.01 21.22
N PRO A 334 -14.18 14.16 21.11
CA PRO A 334 -14.11 15.04 19.93
C PRO A 334 -12.71 15.57 19.62
N GLU A 335 -11.80 15.56 20.59
CA GLU A 335 -10.41 15.95 20.41
C GLU A 335 -9.51 14.77 20.00
N GLY A 336 -10.00 13.53 20.09
CA GLY A 336 -9.21 12.30 19.94
C GLY A 336 -8.78 11.71 21.28
N GLY A 337 -7.78 10.82 21.23
CA GLY A 337 -7.33 10.05 22.39
C GLY A 337 -5.95 9.45 22.21
N PHE A 338 -5.38 8.96 23.32
CA PHE A 338 -4.09 8.29 23.35
C PHE A 338 -4.27 6.77 23.43
N VAL A 339 -3.29 6.05 22.89
CA VAL A 339 -3.19 4.59 22.95
C VAL A 339 -1.72 4.20 23.02
N GLU A 340 -1.40 3.14 23.75
CA GLU A 340 -0.05 2.54 23.75
C GLU A 340 -0.14 1.18 23.07
N TYR A 341 0.73 0.93 22.10
CA TYR A 341 0.76 -0.32 21.34
C TYR A 341 2.15 -0.60 20.80
N TYR A 342 2.47 -1.84 20.51
CA TYR A 342 3.75 -2.24 19.93
C TYR A 342 3.69 -2.21 18.40
N PHE A 343 4.66 -1.54 17.79
CA PHE A 343 4.72 -1.29 16.34
C PHE A 343 6.16 -1.06 15.91
N ASP A 344 6.47 -1.31 14.63
CA ASP A 344 7.82 -1.16 14.09
C ASP A 344 8.30 0.30 14.12
N ASP A 345 9.53 0.50 14.58
CA ASP A 345 10.18 1.80 14.60
C ASP A 345 11.02 2.00 13.31
N PRO A 346 10.65 2.92 12.39
CA PRO A 346 11.43 3.17 11.17
C PRO A 346 12.84 3.73 11.42
N ALA A 347 13.16 4.12 12.67
CA ALA A 347 14.48 4.58 13.06
C ALA A 347 15.32 3.49 13.76
N ASP A 348 14.77 2.30 13.96
CA ASP A 348 15.44 1.18 14.61
C ASP A 348 15.34 -0.10 13.76
N ASP A 349 16.41 -0.37 13.02
CA ASP A 349 16.52 -1.57 12.17
C ASP A 349 16.57 -2.89 12.97
N THR A 350 16.64 -2.84 14.30
CA THR A 350 16.62 -4.05 15.14
C THR A 350 15.21 -4.59 15.40
N ASP A 351 14.17 -3.85 15.01
CA ASP A 351 12.77 -4.19 15.22
C ASP A 351 12.47 -4.61 16.67
N SER A 352 13.07 -3.92 17.65
CA SER A 352 12.85 -4.21 19.06
C SER A 352 11.38 -3.96 19.42
N ALA A 353 10.65 -5.06 19.60
CA ALA A 353 9.30 -5.11 20.13
C ALA A 353 9.21 -4.76 21.63
N ASP A 354 10.26 -4.18 22.23
CA ASP A 354 10.37 -4.04 23.68
C ASP A 354 9.84 -2.69 24.20
N ILE A 355 9.67 -1.69 23.31
CA ILE A 355 9.21 -0.35 23.69
C ILE A 355 7.86 -0.06 23.03
N PRO A 356 6.77 0.11 23.82
CA PRO A 356 5.49 0.49 23.25
C PRO A 356 5.56 1.89 22.65
N LYS A 357 4.89 2.05 21.51
CA LYS A 357 4.65 3.36 20.89
C LYS A 357 3.49 4.03 21.60
N LEU A 358 3.71 5.24 22.09
CA LEU A 358 2.63 6.12 22.51
C LEU A 358 2.03 6.77 21.26
N GLY A 359 0.81 6.40 20.91
CA GLY A 359 0.02 6.99 19.84
C GLY A 359 -0.96 8.05 20.31
N TYR A 360 -1.28 8.98 19.41
CA TYR A 360 -2.42 9.87 19.51
C TYR A 360 -3.16 9.87 18.17
N ALA A 361 -4.47 9.72 18.22
CA ALA A 361 -5.31 9.68 17.03
C ALA A 361 -6.55 10.56 17.21
N ARG A 362 -7.03 11.15 16.12
CA ARG A 362 -8.20 12.02 16.11
C ARG A 362 -9.02 11.82 14.83
N GLU A 363 -10.33 11.79 14.99
CA GLU A 363 -11.28 11.80 13.88
C GLU A 363 -11.52 13.19 13.32
N PHE A 364 -11.71 13.26 12.01
CA PHE A 364 -12.23 14.43 11.34
C PHE A 364 -13.03 14.04 10.10
N THR A 365 -14.00 14.87 9.74
CA THR A 365 -14.75 14.70 8.49
C THR A 365 -14.21 15.63 7.44
N ARG A 366 -13.96 15.09 6.25
CA ARG A 366 -13.62 15.87 5.06
C ARG A 366 -14.80 15.83 4.10
N THR A 367 -15.31 17.01 3.74
CA THR A 367 -16.26 17.13 2.63
C THR A 367 -15.51 17.40 1.34
N THR A 368 -15.85 16.66 0.29
CA THR A 368 -15.35 16.87 -1.07
C THR A 368 -16.52 17.09 -2.01
N ILE A 369 -16.32 17.88 -3.07
CA ILE A 369 -17.33 18.11 -4.09
C ILE A 369 -17.04 17.18 -5.28
N ALA A 370 -17.99 16.31 -5.57
CA ALA A 370 -17.96 15.42 -6.72
C ALA A 370 -18.15 16.21 -8.04
N GLY A 371 -17.91 15.56 -9.18
CA GLY A 371 -18.00 16.21 -10.49
C GLY A 371 -19.39 16.75 -10.82
N ASP A 372 -20.44 16.17 -10.24
CA ASP A 372 -21.84 16.57 -10.36
C ASP A 372 -22.27 17.64 -9.34
N GLY A 373 -21.36 18.09 -8.47
CA GLY A 373 -21.62 19.04 -7.39
C GLY A 373 -22.06 18.41 -6.08
N THR A 374 -22.22 17.09 -6.01
CA THR A 374 -22.60 16.37 -4.78
C THR A 374 -21.50 16.49 -3.72
N GLU A 375 -21.89 16.82 -2.49
CA GLU A 375 -20.98 16.78 -1.35
C GLU A 375 -20.82 15.34 -0.86
N ILE A 376 -19.58 14.84 -0.88
CA ILE A 376 -19.19 13.55 -0.34
C ILE A 376 -18.40 13.81 0.94
N SER A 377 -18.97 13.41 2.08
CA SER A 377 -18.31 13.44 3.38
C SER A 377 -17.58 12.12 3.63
N THR A 378 -16.28 12.20 3.88
CA THR A 378 -15.43 11.06 4.26
C THR A 378 -14.98 11.23 5.70
N ASN A 379 -15.18 10.21 6.53
CA ASN A 379 -14.67 10.18 7.89
C ASN A 379 -13.25 9.62 7.90
N LEU A 380 -12.31 10.45 8.34
CA LEU A 380 -10.90 10.14 8.37
C LEU A 380 -10.40 10.12 9.81
N VAL A 381 -9.40 9.30 10.07
CA VAL A 381 -8.58 9.35 11.29
C VAL A 381 -7.19 9.79 10.89
N ILE A 382 -6.68 10.80 11.57
CA ILE A 382 -5.26 11.16 11.54
C ILE A 382 -4.62 10.76 12.85
N GLY A 383 -3.44 10.17 12.78
CA GLY A 383 -2.68 9.86 13.98
C GLY A 383 -1.18 9.87 13.78
N SER A 384 -0.47 9.86 14.90
CA SER A 384 0.98 9.77 14.99
C SER A 384 1.35 9.01 16.26
N GLY A 385 2.64 8.80 16.49
CA GLY A 385 3.13 8.28 17.76
C GLY A 385 4.62 8.51 17.95
N VAL A 386 5.06 8.32 19.19
CA VAL A 386 6.44 8.46 19.64
C VAL A 386 6.83 7.27 20.53
N TYR A 387 8.06 6.80 20.41
CA TYR A 387 8.61 5.83 21.35
C TYR A 387 9.17 6.59 22.54
N LEU A 388 8.46 6.55 23.65
CA LEU A 388 8.96 7.12 24.90
C LEU A 388 10.01 6.16 25.44
N ARG A 389 11.28 6.39 25.08
CA ARG A 389 12.37 5.71 25.77
C ARG A 389 12.25 6.10 27.24
N ALA A 390 12.26 5.09 28.12
CA ALA A 390 12.52 5.36 29.53
C ALA A 390 13.79 6.23 29.59
N PRO A 391 13.82 7.31 30.39
CA PRO A 391 15.05 8.06 30.59
C PRO A 391 16.15 7.05 30.90
N GLU A 392 17.29 7.11 30.20
CA GLU A 392 18.35 6.09 30.28
C GLU A 392 18.49 5.60 31.71
N THR A 393 17.92 4.43 31.96
CA THR A 393 17.83 3.90 33.31
C THR A 393 19.25 3.58 33.70
N THR A 394 19.72 4.18 34.80
CA THR A 394 21.01 3.80 35.36
C THR A 394 21.01 2.29 35.60
N ALA A 395 22.17 1.62 35.56
CA ALA A 395 22.24 0.14 35.67
C ALA A 395 21.49 -0.46 36.89
N ALA A 396 21.21 0.36 37.92
CA ALA A 396 20.39 -0.04 39.06
C ALA A 396 18.89 -0.19 38.74
N ASP A 397 18.34 0.63 37.83
CA ASP A 397 16.92 0.64 37.47
C ASP A 397 16.57 -0.48 36.46
N GLN A 398 17.53 -0.92 35.65
CA GLN A 398 17.32 -2.01 34.68
C GLN A 398 16.93 -3.34 35.36
N ASN A 399 17.49 -3.64 36.54
CA ASN A 399 17.14 -4.85 37.29
C ASN A 399 15.70 -4.81 37.82
N ALA A 400 15.20 -3.64 38.21
CA ALA A 400 13.83 -3.47 38.69
C ALA A 400 12.79 -3.58 37.56
N VAL A 401 13.12 -3.07 36.37
CA VAL A 401 12.27 -3.18 35.18
C VAL A 401 12.18 -4.64 34.70
N VAL A 402 13.31 -5.37 34.67
CA VAL A 402 13.32 -6.80 34.34
C VAL A 402 12.46 -7.60 35.31
N GLU A 403 12.54 -7.35 36.63
CA GLU A 403 11.69 -8.03 37.62
C GLU A 403 10.19 -7.71 37.43
N ALA A 404 9.84 -6.50 36.99
CA ALA A 404 8.46 -6.10 36.78
C ALA A 404 7.83 -6.66 35.48
N ILE A 405 8.63 -6.79 34.41
CA ILE A 405 8.14 -7.19 33.08
C ILE A 405 8.15 -8.72 32.90
N LEU A 406 9.07 -9.44 33.56
CA LEU A 406 9.20 -10.90 33.43
C LEU A 406 7.89 -11.68 33.67
N PRO A 407 7.03 -11.34 34.65
CA PRO A 407 5.75 -12.03 34.84
C PRO A 407 4.72 -11.76 33.73
N GLN A 408 4.82 -10.64 33.02
CA GLN A 408 3.94 -10.31 31.88
C GLN A 408 4.40 -11.04 30.63
N MET A 409 5.71 -11.06 30.35
CA MET A 409 6.28 -11.85 29.25
C MET A 409 5.99 -13.35 29.42
N MET A 410 6.14 -13.89 30.62
CA MET A 410 5.81 -15.29 30.91
C MET A 410 4.32 -15.60 30.64
N ARG A 411 3.41 -14.67 30.96
CA ARG A 411 1.98 -14.82 30.65
C ARG A 411 1.70 -14.76 29.15
N ALA A 412 2.29 -13.80 28.43
CA ALA A 412 2.12 -13.66 26.99
C ALA A 412 2.66 -14.89 26.22
N MET A 413 3.84 -15.40 26.59
CA MET A 413 4.39 -16.63 26.02
C MET A 413 3.48 -17.84 26.29
N THR A 414 2.90 -17.93 27.49
CA THR A 414 1.98 -19.02 27.83
C THR A 414 0.70 -18.93 26.99
N ALA A 415 0.12 -17.73 26.82
CA ALA A 415 -1.07 -17.51 26.00
C ALA A 415 -0.82 -17.83 24.51
N SER A 416 0.29 -17.34 23.96
CA SER A 416 0.69 -17.63 22.57
C SER A 416 0.92 -19.12 22.32
N THR A 417 1.53 -19.82 23.28
CA THR A 417 1.73 -21.28 23.20
C THR A 417 0.39 -22.02 23.27
N VAL A 418 -0.54 -21.57 24.12
CA VAL A 418 -1.89 -22.15 24.23
C VAL A 418 -2.67 -21.95 22.92
N ASP A 419 -2.63 -20.76 22.31
CA ASP A 419 -3.32 -20.49 21.04
C ASP A 419 -2.70 -21.27 19.87
N ALA A 420 -1.38 -21.40 19.82
CA ALA A 420 -0.70 -22.22 18.82
C ALA A 420 -1.04 -23.72 18.95
N VAL A 421 -1.22 -24.22 20.18
CA VAL A 421 -1.67 -25.59 20.42
C VAL A 421 -3.16 -25.75 20.11
N SER A 422 -4.00 -24.81 20.53
CA SER A 422 -5.45 -24.85 20.29
C SER A 422 -5.77 -24.81 18.80
N SER A 423 -5.10 -23.93 18.03
CA SER A 423 -5.26 -23.87 16.58
C SER A 423 -4.77 -25.14 15.85
N ARG A 424 -3.74 -25.83 16.37
CA ARG A 424 -3.33 -27.15 15.87
C ARG A 424 -4.34 -28.24 16.17
N ILE A 425 -4.93 -28.23 17.37
CA ILE A 425 -5.99 -29.18 17.75
C ILE A 425 -7.22 -28.95 16.89
N GLU A 426 -7.68 -27.71 16.74
CA GLU A 426 -8.81 -27.35 15.88
C GLU A 426 -8.57 -27.82 14.45
N ARG A 427 -7.36 -27.59 13.90
CA ARG A 427 -6.98 -28.07 12.56
C ARG A 427 -7.04 -29.60 12.46
N ALA A 428 -6.45 -30.30 13.42
CA ALA A 428 -6.47 -31.76 13.48
C ALA A 428 -7.89 -32.35 13.66
N THR A 429 -8.80 -31.62 14.31
CA THR A 429 -10.21 -32.03 14.47
C THR A 429 -11.10 -31.62 13.29
N SER A 430 -10.71 -30.59 12.54
CA SER A 430 -11.42 -30.12 11.34
C SER A 430 -11.07 -30.89 10.07
N GLU A 431 -9.90 -31.54 10.04
CA GLU A 431 -9.53 -32.52 9.04
C GLU A 431 -10.33 -33.80 9.27
N THR A 432 -11.59 -33.77 8.82
CA THR A 432 -12.33 -35.00 8.60
C THR A 432 -11.58 -35.76 7.50
N PRO A 433 -11.11 -36.99 7.73
CA PRO A 433 -10.42 -37.73 6.69
C PRO A 433 -11.35 -37.84 5.47
N PRO A 434 -10.82 -37.78 4.24
CA PRO A 434 -11.65 -37.83 3.05
C PRO A 434 -12.52 -39.08 3.14
N SER A 435 -13.84 -38.85 3.09
CA SER A 435 -14.83 -39.91 2.99
C SER A 435 -14.45 -40.81 1.82
N ARG A 436 -13.84 -41.96 2.11
CA ARG A 436 -13.78 -43.08 1.17
C ARG A 436 -15.22 -43.40 0.81
N GLU A 437 -15.62 -43.09 -0.41
CA GLU A 437 -16.88 -43.55 -0.97
C GLU A 437 -16.93 -45.08 -0.84
N LEU A 438 -17.71 -45.55 0.11
CA LEU A 438 -18.17 -46.93 0.17
C LEU A 438 -19.14 -47.11 -1.00
N SER A 439 -18.61 -47.57 -2.14
CA SER A 439 -19.40 -48.07 -3.25
C SER A 439 -20.17 -49.31 -2.79
N PHE A 440 -21.49 -49.19 -2.65
CA PHE A 440 -22.42 -50.30 -2.44
C PHE A 440 -22.82 -50.99 -3.75
N ALA A 441 -21.88 -51.16 -4.69
CA ALA A 441 -22.12 -51.96 -5.87
C ALA A 441 -21.97 -53.45 -5.53
N GLY A 442 -23.06 -54.10 -5.08
CA GLY A 442 -23.20 -55.56 -5.18
C GLY A 442 -23.53 -56.36 -3.91
N ALA A 443 -23.82 -55.73 -2.76
CA ALA A 443 -24.26 -56.46 -1.56
C ALA A 443 -25.79 -56.47 -1.46
N THR A 444 -26.42 -57.65 -1.49
CA THR A 444 -27.88 -57.81 -1.39
C THR A 444 -28.39 -57.89 0.06
N SER A 445 -27.51 -57.88 1.06
CA SER A 445 -27.92 -57.91 2.47
C SER A 445 -26.89 -57.24 3.41
N LEU A 446 -27.38 -56.72 4.53
CA LEU A 446 -26.60 -56.01 5.56
C LEU A 446 -25.51 -56.89 6.24
N PRO A 447 -25.71 -58.21 6.45
CA PRO A 447 -24.65 -59.09 6.93
C PRO A 447 -23.45 -59.20 5.97
N ASP A 448 -23.66 -59.16 4.65
CA ASP A 448 -22.59 -59.28 3.65
C ASP A 448 -21.71 -58.03 3.61
N ALA A 449 -22.31 -56.85 3.82
CA ALA A 449 -21.60 -55.58 3.93
C ALA A 449 -20.74 -55.47 5.21
N LEU A 450 -21.13 -56.17 6.28
CA LEU A 450 -20.38 -56.22 7.54
C LEU A 450 -19.19 -57.20 7.48
N LEU A 451 -19.31 -58.29 6.71
CA LEU A 451 -18.20 -59.23 6.52
C LEU A 451 -17.08 -58.66 5.64
N ALA A 452 -17.44 -57.87 4.60
CA ALA A 452 -16.48 -57.26 3.69
C ALA A 452 -15.58 -56.19 4.36
N ASN A 453 -16.10 -55.49 5.37
CA ASN A 453 -15.37 -54.42 6.06
C ASN A 453 -14.46 -54.90 7.21
N ARG A 454 -14.64 -56.14 7.69
CA ARG A 454 -13.83 -56.70 8.79
C ARG A 454 -12.37 -56.94 8.39
N HIS A 455 -12.10 -57.23 7.13
CA HIS A 455 -10.74 -57.41 6.62
C HIS A 455 -9.97 -56.09 6.39
N ALA A 456 -10.65 -54.95 6.37
CA ALA A 456 -10.02 -53.65 6.12
C ALA A 456 -9.46 -52.96 7.38
N LEU A 457 -9.76 -53.48 8.58
CA LEU A 457 -9.43 -52.86 9.86
C LEU A 457 -8.31 -53.57 10.65
N GLU A 458 -7.70 -54.62 10.10
CA GLU A 458 -6.66 -55.42 10.78
C GLU A 458 -5.20 -55.03 10.45
N GLY A 459 -4.95 -53.92 9.75
CA GLY A 459 -3.58 -53.52 9.39
C GLY A 459 -3.34 -52.01 9.41
N GLY A 460 -2.66 -51.52 10.46
CA GLY A 460 -2.06 -50.17 10.42
C GLY A 460 -1.73 -49.61 11.79
N SER A 461 -0.51 -49.87 12.27
CA SER A 461 0.12 -49.26 13.44
C SER A 461 0.52 -47.80 13.18
N PHE A 462 0.38 -46.93 14.18
CA PHE A 462 0.98 -45.60 14.20
C PHE A 462 2.33 -45.66 14.93
N ASP A 463 3.40 -45.20 14.27
CA ASP A 463 4.67 -44.86 14.92
C ASP A 463 4.59 -43.44 15.50
N LEU A 464 5.13 -43.27 16.71
CA LEU A 464 5.27 -42.02 17.45
C LEU A 464 6.41 -41.14 16.93
#